data_AF-A0A7W3VK28-F1
#
_entry.id   AF-A0A7W3VK28-F1
#
_cell.length_a   1.000
_cell.length_b   1.000
_cell.length_c   1.000
_cell.angle_alpha   90.00
_cell.angle_beta   90.00
_cell.angle_gamma   90.00
#
_symmetry.space_group_name_H-M   'P 1'
#
loop_
_entity.id
_entity.type
_entity.pdbx_description
1 polymer ?
#
loop_
_entity_poly.entity_id
_entity_poly.type
_entity_poly.pdbx_seq_one_letter_code
_entity_poly.pdbx_strand_id
1 'polypeptide(L)' 'MIAKAKSCVGGTALFNYVIDDKKGYELLRNNLSGDTPKDMFQTMQILQNQNSRCKNNTISAVISPTIVDSQKMSDRDLR' A
#
# COMPACT_ATOMS: atom_id res chain seq x y z
N MET A 1 -6.01 -18.70 2.76
CA MET A 1 -5.67 -17.26 2.72
C MET A 1 -4.53 -16.98 3.69
N ILE A 2 -3.65 -16.04 3.35
CA ILE A 2 -2.54 -15.56 4.17
C ILE A 2 -2.78 -14.07 4.43
N ALA A 3 -2.74 -13.67 5.70
CA ALA A 3 -2.71 -12.28 6.10
C ALA A 3 -1.37 -12.01 6.78
N LYS A 4 -0.64 -11.01 6.29
CA LYS A 4 0.64 -10.57 6.87
C LYS A 4 0.60 -9.07 7.09
N ALA A 5 0.77 -8.66 8.35
CA ALA A 5 0.89 -7.26 8.73
C ALA A 5 2.26 -7.00 9.35
N LYS A 6 2.89 -5.89 8.98
CA LYS A 6 4.18 -5.47 9.54
C LYS A 6 4.25 -3.94 9.63
N SER A 7 4.78 -3.46 10.75
CA SER A 7 5.18 -2.06 10.92
C SER A 7 6.54 -1.83 10.24
N CYS A 8 6.62 -0.80 9.40
CA CYS A 8 7.77 -0.48 8.56
C CYS A 8 7.94 1.05 8.42
N VAL A 9 9.10 1.47 7.92
CA VAL A 9 9.42 2.88 7.68
C VAL A 9 8.63 3.45 6.48
N GLY A 10 7.95 2.59 5.71
CA GLY A 10 7.26 2.96 4.47
C GLY A 10 8.21 3.05 3.27
N GLY A 11 7.67 3.04 2.06
CA GLY A 11 8.45 3.16 0.83
C GLY A 11 7.57 3.20 -0.41
N THR A 12 8.12 3.73 -1.50
CA THR A 12 7.42 3.93 -2.79
C THR A 12 6.94 2.62 -3.43
N ALA A 13 7.59 1.49 -3.13
CA ALA A 13 7.18 0.18 -3.62
C ALA A 13 5.75 -0.18 -3.21
N LEU A 14 5.27 0.28 -2.04
CA LEU A 14 3.89 0.03 -1.59
C LEU A 14 2.86 0.64 -2.55
N PHE A 15 3.13 1.85 -3.03
CA PHE A 15 2.23 2.55 -3.95
C PHE A 15 2.14 1.84 -5.31
N ASN A 16 3.23 1.23 -5.79
CA ASN A 16 3.18 0.46 -7.04
C ASN A 16 2.24 -0.76 -6.97
N TYR A 17 2.01 -1.32 -5.78
CA TYR A 17 1.07 -2.43 -5.58
C TYR A 17 -0.37 -1.97 -5.31
N VAL A 18 -0.54 -0.75 -4.80
CA VAL A 18 -1.83 -0.25 -4.28
C VAL A 18 -2.53 0.69 -5.27
N ILE A 19 -1.77 1.39 -6.12
CA ILE A 19 -2.33 2.30 -7.10
C ILE A 19 -3.03 1.49 -8.19
N ASP A 20 -4.35 1.59 -8.17
CA ASP A 20 -5.26 1.11 -9.21
C ASP A 20 -6.01 2.35 -9.72
N ASP A 21 -5.89 2.63 -11.02
CA ASP A 21 -6.53 3.79 -11.66
C ASP A 21 -8.05 3.81 -11.44
N LYS A 22 -8.68 2.64 -11.30
CA LYS A 22 -10.12 2.52 -11.02
C LYS A 22 -10.50 2.87 -9.59
N LYS A 23 -9.53 2.88 -8.67
CA LYS A 23 -9.71 3.14 -7.24
C LYS A 23 -9.05 4.43 -6.76
N GLY A 24 -8.70 5.32 -7.70
CA GLY A 24 -8.10 6.62 -7.38
C GLY A 24 -8.92 7.48 -6.41
N TYR A 25 -10.24 7.27 -6.34
CA TYR A 25 -11.12 7.98 -5.42
C TYR A 25 -10.80 7.73 -3.93
N GLU A 26 -10.24 6.57 -3.56
CA GLU A 26 -9.83 6.29 -2.18
C GLU A 26 -8.61 7.13 -1.77
N LEU A 27 -7.74 7.48 -2.72
CA LEU A 27 -6.60 8.35 -2.48
C LEU A 27 -7.07 9.78 -2.18
N LEU A 28 -7.99 10.29 -3.00
CA LEU A 28 -8.61 11.61 -2.81
C LEU A 28 -9.34 11.69 -1.47
N ARG A 29 -10.11 10.65 -1.10
CA ARG A 29 -10.82 10.58 0.19
C ARG A 29 -9.88 10.72 1.40
N ASN A 30 -8.64 10.26 1.25
CA ASN A 30 -7.60 10.36 2.28
C ASN A 30 -6.67 11.57 2.09
N ASN A 31 -7.06 12.56 1.27
CA ASN A 31 -6.28 13.77 0.95
C ASN A 31 -4.89 13.47 0.38
N LEU A 32 -4.74 12.34 -0.31
CA LEU A 32 -3.54 11.96 -1.03
C LEU A 32 -3.69 12.30 -2.51
N SER A 33 -2.70 13.01 -3.04
CA SER A 33 -2.62 13.40 -4.45
C SER A 33 -1.17 13.33 -4.92
N GLY A 34 -0.98 13.10 -6.21
CA GLY A 34 0.33 13.00 -6.84
C GLY A 34 0.24 12.21 -8.14
N ASP A 35 1.02 12.63 -9.14
CA ASP A 35 1.05 11.97 -10.45
C ASP A 35 1.96 10.74 -10.44
N THR A 36 2.93 10.71 -9.52
CA THR A 36 3.82 9.57 -9.32
C THR A 36 3.68 8.96 -7.93
N PRO A 37 3.93 7.64 -7.78
CA PRO A 37 4.01 6.95 -6.48
C PRO A 37 4.94 7.65 -5.47
N LYS A 38 5.97 8.33 -5.98
CA LYS A 38 6.94 9.08 -5.18
C LYS A 38 6.30 10.34 -4.58
N ASP A 39 5.56 11.10 -5.38
CA ASP A 39 4.92 12.34 -4.92
C ASP A 39 3.91 12.02 -3.82
N MET A 40 3.10 10.99 -4.04
CA MET A 40 2.13 10.52 -3.04
C MET A 40 2.79 10.08 -1.73
N PHE A 41 3.90 9.34 -1.82
CA PHE A 41 4.66 8.97 -0.64
C PHE A 41 5.23 10.19 0.09
N GLN A 42 5.73 11.19 -0.63
CA GLN A 42 6.20 12.44 -0.03
C GLN A 42 5.08 13.18 0.71
N THR A 43 3.87 13.24 0.15
CA THR A 43 2.70 13.82 0.83
C THR A 43 2.38 13.10 2.13
N MET A 44 2.39 11.76 2.13
CA MET A 44 2.28 10.95 3.34
C MET A 44 3.42 11.21 4.33
N GLN A 45 4.64 11.38 3.82
CA GLN A 45 5.85 11.56 4.63
C GLN A 45 5.78 12.85 5.47
N ILE A 46 5.15 13.92 4.95
CA ILE A 46 4.96 15.17 5.68
C ILE A 46 4.21 14.93 7.00
N LEU A 47 3.13 14.14 6.97
CA LEU A 47 2.36 13.80 8.17
C LEU A 47 3.11 12.82 9.08
N GLN A 48 3.72 11.81 8.48
CA GLN A 48 4.55 10.82 9.16
C GLN A 48 5.70 11.44 9.97
N ASN A 49 6.34 12.49 9.42
CA ASN A 49 7.44 13.20 10.06
C ASN A 49 7.01 14.07 11.26
N GLN A 50 5.71 14.35 11.42
CA GLN A 50 5.21 15.02 12.63
C GLN A 50 5.37 14.13 13.87
N ASN A 51 5.44 12.81 13.70
CA ASN A 51 5.71 11.86 14.78
C ASN A 51 7.19 11.44 14.81
N SER A 52 8.05 12.29 15.38
CA SER A 52 9.49 12.06 15.49
C SER A 52 9.90 10.89 16.40
N ARG A 53 8.97 10.39 17.24
CA ARG A 53 9.23 9.27 18.17
C ARG A 53 9.07 7.90 17.50
N CYS A 54 8.30 7.81 16.42
CA CYS A 54 7.97 6.53 15.78
C CYS A 54 8.74 6.36 14.47
N LYS A 55 9.78 5.49 14.48
CA LYS A 55 10.59 5.18 13.29
C LYS A 55 9.82 4.34 12.25
N ASN A 56 8.89 3.49 12.69
CA ASN A 56 8.10 2.62 11.81
C ASN A 56 6.62 3.02 11.87
N ASN A 57 6.31 4.18 11.31
CA ASN A 57 4.98 4.81 11.35
C ASN A 57 4.03 4.33 10.23
N THR A 58 4.47 3.42 9.36
CA THR A 58 3.66 2.85 8.28
C THR A 58 3.34 1.38 8.56
N ILE A 59 2.09 0.98 8.42
CA ILE A 59 1.67 -0.43 8.52
C ILE A 59 1.46 -0.94 7.10
N SER A 60 2.22 -1.97 6.72
CA SER A 60 1.99 -2.74 5.50
C SER A 60 1.20 -3.99 5.86
N ALA A 61 0.02 -4.13 5.26
CA ALA A 61 -0.82 -5.32 5.37
C ALA A 61 -1.01 -5.93 3.98
N VAL A 62 -0.76 -7.22 3.84
CA VAL A 62 -0.97 -8.00 2.62
C VAL A 62 -1.97 -9.10 2.95
N ILE A 63 -3.05 -9.15 2.18
CA ILE A 63 -4.05 -10.20 2.24
C ILE A 63 -4.04 -10.89 0.88
N SER A 64 -3.72 -12.18 0.87
CA SER A 64 -3.63 -12.96 -0.37
C SER A 64 -4.19 -14.36 -0.20
N PRO A 65 -4.49 -15.07 -1.30
CA PRO A 65 -4.67 -16.51 -1.26
C PRO A 65 -3.45 -17.22 -0.67
N THR A 66 -3.65 -18.45 -0.18
CA THR A 66 -2.55 -19.31 0.27
C THR A 66 -1.67 -19.66 -0.92
N ILE A 67 -0.35 -19.85 -0.74
CA ILE A 67 0.58 -20.12 -1.87
C ILE A 67 0.09 -21.30 -2.72
N VAL A 68 -0.39 -22.37 -2.07
CA VAL A 68 -0.93 -23.57 -2.74
C VAL A 68 -2.17 -23.26 -3.58
N ASP A 69 -3.05 -22.39 -3.09
CA ASP A 69 -4.27 -22.02 -3.81
C ASP A 69 -3.95 -21.05 -4.95
N SER A 70 -3.05 -20.11 -4.71
CA SER A 70 -2.62 -19.11 -5.71
C SER A 70 -1.95 -19.75 -6.93
N GLN A 71 -1.29 -20.90 -6.77
CA GLN A 71 -0.69 -21.65 -7.89
C GLN A 71 -1.73 -22.34 -8.79
N LYS A 72 -2.95 -22.56 -8.29
CA LYS A 72 -4.06 -23.20 -9.03
C LYS A 72 -5.02 -22.18 -9.64
N MET A 73 -4.84 -20.90 -9.30
CA MET A 73 -5.69 -19.80 -9.76
C MET A 73 -5.18 -19.26 -11.10
N SER A 74 -6.11 -18.95 -11.99
CA SER A 74 -5.81 -18.24 -13.24
C SER A 74 -5.82 -16.73 -13.02
N ASP A 75 -5.29 -15.95 -13.96
CA ASP A 75 -5.36 -14.48 -13.92
C ASP A 75 -6.79 -13.93 -13.83
N ARG A 76 -7.80 -14.71 -14.25
CA ARG A 76 -9.22 -14.36 -14.05
C ARG A 76 -9.66 -14.49 -12.60
N ASP A 77 -9.08 -15.41 -11.85
CA ASP A 77 -9.44 -15.66 -10.45
C ASP A 77 -8.72 -14.69 -9.49
N LEU A 78 -7.68 -14.01 -9.99
CA LEU A 78 -6.87 -13.02 -9.25
C LEU A 78 -7.23 -11.55 -9.55
N ARG A 79 -8.13 -11.31 -10.52
CA ARG A 79 -8.64 -9.98 -10.90
C ARG A 79 -9.92 -9.63 -10.16
#